data_AF-A0A1I4EVH4-F1
#
_entry.id   AF-A0A1I4EVH4-F1
#
_cell.length_a   1.000
_cell.length_b   1.000
_cell.length_c   1.000
_cell.angle_alpha   90.00
_cell.angle_beta   90.00
_cell.angle_gamma   90.00
#
_symmetry.space_group_name_H-M   'P 1'
#
loop_
_entity.id
_entity.type
_entity.pdbx_description
1 polymer ?
#
loop_
_entity_poly.entity_id
_entity_poly.type
_entity_poly.pdbx_seq_one_letter_code
_entity_poly.pdbx_strand_id
1 'polypeptide(L)' 'TLRYLPPYSPDLNPIEMAFSKLKALLRKAAARTLPELWRSIGEAIAQFSAEDCRHYFKAAGYESE' A
#
# COMPACT_ATOMS: atom_id res chain seq x y z
N THR A 1 2.35 11.20 -18.70
CA THR A 1 0.93 11.52 -19.00
C THR A 1 0.09 11.16 -17.79
N LEU A 2 -1.05 11.83 -17.57
CA LEU A 2 -1.99 11.47 -16.51
C LEU A 2 -2.83 10.27 -16.95
N ARG A 3 -3.17 9.35 -16.03
CA ARG A 3 -4.00 8.17 -16.29
C ARG A 3 -5.30 8.31 -15.49
N TYR A 4 -6.41 8.42 -16.19
CA TYR A 4 -7.73 8.51 -15.56
C TYR A 4 -8.29 7.11 -15.32
N LEU A 5 -8.86 6.90 -14.13
CA LEU A 5 -9.53 5.65 -13.78
C LEU A 5 -11.05 5.81 -13.91
N PRO A 6 -11.79 4.76 -14.33
CA PRO A 6 -13.23 4.78 -14.24
C PRO A 6 -13.69 4.97 -12.79
N PRO A 7 -14.87 5.58 -12.55
CA PRO A 7 -15.44 5.70 -11.23
C PRO A 7 -15.53 4.34 -10.52
N TYR A 8 -15.34 4.33 -9.20
CA TYR A 8 -15.47 3.14 -8.34
C TYR A 8 -14.64 1.92 -8.80
N SER A 9 -13.46 2.16 -9.38
CA SER A 9 -12.54 1.10 -9.83
C SER A 9 -11.31 0.98 -8.92
N PRO A 10 -11.47 0.63 -7.63
CA PRO A 10 -10.34 0.51 -6.70
C PRO A 10 -9.37 -0.59 -7.13
N ASP A 11 -9.84 -1.63 -7.82
CA ASP A 11 -9.03 -2.74 -8.33
C ASP A 11 -7.98 -2.28 -9.36
N LEU A 12 -8.21 -1.14 -10.01
CA LEU A 12 -7.28 -0.53 -10.97
C LEU A 12 -6.29 0.44 -10.31
N ASN A 13 -6.34 0.59 -8.98
CA ASN A 13 -5.47 1.49 -8.24
C ASN A 13 -4.49 0.70 -7.35
N PRO A 14 -3.19 0.62 -7.73
CA PRO A 14 -2.22 -0.23 -7.03
C PRO A 14 -1.98 0.19 -5.58
N ILE A 15 -2.32 1.43 -5.22
CA ILE A 15 -2.17 1.92 -3.84
C ILE A 15 -3.10 1.18 -2.86
N GLU A 16 -4.23 0.64 -3.32
CA GLU A 16 -5.18 -0.07 -2.47
C GLU A 16 -4.55 -1.34 -1.86
N MET A 17 -3.75 -2.07 -2.65
CA MET A 17 -3.00 -3.23 -2.18
C MET A 17 -1.91 -2.84 -1.18
N ALA A 18 -1.20 -1.75 -1.45
CA ALA A 18 -0.19 -1.22 -0.53
C ALA A 18 -0.81 -0.81 0.81
N PHE A 19 -1.95 -0.11 0.80
CA PHE A 19 -2.69 0.25 2.01
C PHE A 19 -3.24 -0.98 2.75
N SER A 20 -3.62 -2.04 2.04
CA SER A 20 -4.01 -3.30 2.67
C SER A 20 -2.86 -3.90 3.51
N LYS A 21 -1.65 -4.00 2.94
CA LYS A 21 -0.44 -4.45 3.66
C LYS A 21 -0.11 -3.53 4.83
N LEU A 22 -0.12 -2.20 4.62
CA LEU A 22 0.14 -1.23 5.68
C LEU A 22 -0.84 -1.39 6.85
N LYS A 23 -2.14 -1.48 6.57
CA LYS A 23 -3.17 -1.70 7.59
C LYS A 23 -2.95 -3.02 8.34
N ALA A 24 -2.54 -4.09 7.66
CA ALA A 24 -2.24 -5.36 8.32
C ALA A 24 -1.08 -5.23 9.32
N LEU A 25 0.01 -4.55 8.93
CA LEU A 25 1.16 -4.30 9.79
C LEU A 25 0.79 -3.43 11.01
N LEU A 26 0.02 -2.35 10.80
CA LEU A 26 -0.41 -1.47 11.88
C LEU A 26 -1.37 -2.17 12.86
N ARG A 27 -2.29 -3.00 12.35
CA ARG A 27 -3.16 -3.82 13.21
C ARG A 27 -2.36 -4.82 14.05
N LYS A 28 -1.30 -5.40 13.48
CA LYS A 28 -0.37 -6.28 14.21
C LYS A 28 0.41 -5.52 15.28
N ALA A 29 0.83 -4.29 15.02
CA ALA A 29 1.56 -3.45 15.97
C ALA A 29 0.70 -3.02 17.18
N ALA A 30 -0.63 -2.88 17.00
CA ALA A 30 -1.60 -2.63 18.06
C ALA A 30 -1.30 -1.42 18.96
N ALA A 31 -0.63 -0.40 18.42
CA ALA A 31 -0.29 0.85 19.11
C ALA A 31 -1.53 1.54 19.71
N ARG A 32 -1.40 2.07 20.93
CA ARG A 32 -2.51 2.73 21.67
C ARG A 32 -2.28 4.20 21.93
N THR A 33 -1.15 4.73 21.48
CA THR A 33 -0.80 6.15 21.57
C THR A 33 -0.40 6.69 20.21
N LEU A 34 -0.57 8.01 20.02
CA LEU A 34 -0.18 8.69 18.79
C LEU A 34 1.33 8.55 18.47
N PRO A 35 2.26 8.72 19.43
CA PRO A 35 3.69 8.54 19.16
C PRO A 35 4.04 7.11 18.73
N GLU A 36 3.45 6.10 19.36
CA GLU A 36 3.65 4.70 18.97
C GLU A 36 3.09 4.40 17.58
N LEU A 37 1.93 4.97 17.23
CA LEU A 37 1.35 4.83 15.91
C LEU A 37 2.28 5.44 14.84
N TRP A 38 2.81 6.64 15.07
CA TRP A 38 3.76 7.29 14.14
C TRP A 38 5.02 6.45 13.93
N ARG A 39 5.60 5.91 15.00
CA ARG A 39 6.74 4.99 14.90
C ARG A 39 6.37 3.72 14.11
N SER A 40 5.20 3.14 14.40
CA SER A 40 4.72 1.92 13.73
C SER A 40 4.48 2.15 12.23
N ILE A 41 4.03 3.35 11.83
CA ILE A 41 3.89 3.73 10.42
C ILE A 41 5.27 3.74 9.74
N GLY A 42 6.27 4.38 10.36
CA GLY A 42 7.64 4.40 9.82
C GLY A 42 8.23 3.00 9.66
N GLU A 43 8.10 2.15 10.69
CA GLU A 43 8.54 0.75 10.66
C GLU A 43 7.79 -0.08 9.62
N ALA A 44 6.49 0.16 9.43
CA ALA A 44 5.70 -0.55 8.43
C ALA A 44 6.08 -0.14 7.00
N ILE A 45 6.33 1.15 6.74
CA ILE A 45 6.77 1.64 5.43
C ILE A 45 8.14 1.04 5.07
N ALA A 46 9.04 0.86 6.04
CA ALA A 46 10.34 0.22 5.81
C ALA A 46 10.26 -1.26 5.38
N GLN A 47 9.09 -1.92 5.52
CA GLN A 47 8.87 -3.31 5.12
C GLN A 47 8.35 -3.47 3.68
N PHE A 48 8.24 -2.38 2.92
CA PHE A 48 7.89 -2.43 1.50
C PHE A 48 9.13 -2.60 0.66
N SER A 49 9.22 -3.71 -0.07
CA SER A 49 10.27 -3.93 -1.06
C SER A 49 9.88 -3.37 -2.42
N ALA A 50 10.87 -3.12 -3.28
CA ALA A 50 10.60 -2.75 -4.67
C ALA A 50 9.83 -3.85 -5.43
N GLU A 51 10.01 -5.11 -5.03
CA GLU A 51 9.30 -6.26 -5.60
C GLU A 51 7.82 -6.27 -5.21
N ASP A 52 7.49 -6.01 -3.94
CA ASP A 52 6.11 -5.82 -3.50
C ASP A 52 5.41 -4.76 -4.35
N CYS A 53 6.05 -3.60 -4.53
CA CYS A 53 5.49 -2.50 -5.32
C CYS A 53 5.23 -2.95 -6.77
N ARG A 54 6.19 -3.63 -7.41
CA ARG A 54 6.00 -4.17 -8.78
C ARG A 54 4.82 -5.13 -8.85
N HIS A 55 4.65 -5.99 -7.85
CA HIS A 55 3.51 -6.91 -7.79
C HIS A 55 2.16 -6.17 -7.66
N TYR A 56 2.10 -5.04 -6.94
CA TYR A 56 0.87 -4.24 -6.85
C TYR A 56 0.49 -3.61 -8.19
N PHE A 57 1.48 -3.08 -8.92
CA PHE A 57 1.25 -2.55 -10.27
C PHE A 57 0.78 -3.65 -11.23
N LYS A 58 1.45 -4.82 -11.22
CA LYS A 58 1.06 -5.98 -12.02
C LYS A 58 -0.38 -6.41 -11.74
N ALA A 59 -0.74 -6.56 -10.47
CA ALA A 59 -2.08 -6.98 -10.05
C ALA A 59 -3.17 -5.98 -10.44
N ALA A 60 -2.86 -4.69 -10.49
CA ALA A 60 -3.77 -3.64 -10.98
C ALA A 60 -3.76 -3.49 -12.52
N GLY A 61 -3.11 -4.39 -13.26
CA GLY A 61 -3.09 -4.41 -14.74
C GLY A 61 -2.01 -3.53 -15.38
N TYR A 62 -1.00 -3.09 -14.62
CA TYR A 62 0.12 -2.26 -15.10
C TYR A 62 1.39 -3.08 -15.26
N GLU A 63 1.35 -4.15 -16.04
CA GLU A 63 2.59 -4.79 -16.52
C GLU A 63 3.36 -3.77 -17.39
N SER A 64 4.66 -3.65 -17.14
CA SER A 64 5.55 -2.93 -18.05
C SER A 64 5.43 -3.58 -19.42
N GLU A 65 5.16 -2.79 -20.47
CA GLU A 65 5.58 -3.18 -21.83
C GLU A 65 7.11 -3.34 -21.89
#